data_AF-A0A1I7UBA8-F1
#
_entry.id   AF-A0A1I7UBA8-F1
#
_cell.length_a   1.000
_cell.length_b   1.000
_cell.length_c   1.000
_cell.angle_alpha   90.00
_cell.angle_beta   90.00
_cell.angle_gamma   90.00
#
_symmetry.space_group_name_H-M   'P 1'
#
loop_
_entity.id
_entity.type
_entity.pdbx_description
1 polymer ?
#
loop_
_entity_poly.entity_id
_entity_poly.type
_entity_poly.pdbx_seq_one_letter_code
_entity_poly.pdbx_strand_id
1 'polypeptide(L)'
;MNRPARLEELIEENENLRRQLEELREENEARRLERMQELENIEREGQLEMARFRAHFQNLNDHFQAENTRAHLRSLIDLIQYLDSGKEHLQTVLVHLQNRNQVLAEFYLSEFKDKMRSLEFELDRFQRQLLESRNHREDLHRTLMSYTKDLTSVLEDLPKSQNYFDIRRISPRALETHITILNNIRQRGMRISHEYSGSQRNLQLHLPN
;
A
#
# COMPACT_ATOMS: atom_id res chain seq x y z
N MET A 1 60.07 -55.32 -53.81
CA MET A 1 59.48 -54.53 -52.69
C MET A 1 59.27 -55.47 -51.51
N ASN A 2 59.85 -55.15 -50.35
CA ASN A 2 59.84 -56.00 -49.15
C ASN A 2 58.53 -55.80 -48.36
N ARG A 3 57.50 -56.56 -48.72
CA ARG A 3 56.15 -56.52 -48.12
C ARG A 3 56.10 -56.72 -46.59
N PRO A 4 56.96 -57.54 -45.94
CA PRO A 4 56.89 -57.78 -44.50
C PRO A 4 57.29 -56.58 -43.62
N ALA A 5 58.42 -55.93 -43.93
CA ALA A 5 58.91 -54.78 -43.15
C ALA A 5 57.93 -53.59 -43.16
N ARG A 6 57.29 -53.36 -44.31
CA ARG A 6 56.24 -52.34 -44.45
C ARG A 6 54.96 -52.68 -43.68
N LEU A 7 54.71 -53.96 -43.42
CA LEU A 7 53.57 -54.42 -42.63
C LEU A 7 53.83 -54.23 -41.13
N GLU A 8 55.05 -54.48 -40.67
CA GLU A 8 55.49 -54.22 -39.29
C GLU A 8 55.46 -52.72 -38.96
N GLU A 9 55.97 -51.87 -39.86
CA GLU A 9 55.88 -50.40 -39.72
C GLU A 9 54.43 -49.92 -39.61
N LEU A 10 53.52 -50.47 -40.43
CA LEU A 10 52.10 -50.13 -40.38
C LEU A 10 51.39 -50.62 -39.11
N ILE A 11 51.83 -51.74 -38.53
CA ILE A 11 51.30 -52.25 -37.25
C ILE A 11 51.73 -51.33 -36.10
N GLU A 12 53.02 -50.96 -36.06
CA GLU A 12 53.55 -50.04 -35.05
C GLU A 12 52.91 -48.65 -35.15
N GLU A 13 52.71 -48.14 -36.37
CA GLU A 13 51.99 -46.89 -36.61
C GLU A 13 50.53 -46.98 -36.14
N ASN A 14 49.85 -48.11 -36.36
CA ASN A 14 48.48 -48.31 -35.89
C ASN A 14 48.40 -48.34 -34.36
N GLU A 15 49.36 -48.99 -33.69
CA GLU A 15 49.43 -49.04 -32.23
C GLU A 15 49.72 -47.67 -31.60
N ASN A 16 50.57 -46.88 -32.23
CA ASN A 16 50.84 -45.50 -31.81
C ASN A 16 49.61 -44.60 -32.01
N LEU A 17 48.92 -44.71 -33.16
CA LEU A 17 47.68 -43.97 -33.41
C LEU A 17 46.56 -44.36 -32.44
N ARG A 18 46.47 -45.64 -32.06
CA ARG A 18 45.51 -46.10 -31.04
C ARG A 18 45.80 -45.50 -29.67
N ARG A 19 47.08 -45.42 -29.26
CA ARG A 19 47.48 -44.77 -28.00
C ARG A 19 47.15 -43.28 -28.01
N GLN A 20 47.48 -42.56 -29.08
CA GLN A 20 47.16 -41.13 -29.22
C GLN A 20 45.64 -40.87 -29.21
N LEU A 21 44.85 -41.74 -29.85
CA LEU A 21 43.40 -41.64 -29.83
C LEU A 21 42.82 -41.83 -28.41
N GLU A 22 43.40 -42.72 -27.61
CA GLU A 22 42.96 -42.95 -26.24
C GLU A 22 43.32 -41.76 -25.32
N GLU A 23 44.56 -41.25 -25.42
CA GLU A 23 44.98 -40.04 -24.69
C GLU A 23 44.09 -38.83 -25.03
N LEU A 24 43.78 -38.62 -26.31
CA LEU A 24 42.88 -37.55 -26.74
C LEU A 24 41.43 -37.74 -26.26
N ARG A 25 40.98 -38.99 -26.08
CA ARG A 25 39.65 -39.26 -25.51
C ARG A 25 39.61 -38.91 -24.04
N GLU A 26 40.60 -39.35 -23.27
CA GLU A 26 40.72 -39.04 -21.84
C GLU A 26 40.83 -37.53 -21.61
N GLU A 27 41.64 -36.82 -22.40
CA GLU A 27 41.77 -35.36 -22.30
C GLU A 27 40.46 -34.64 -22.64
N ASN A 28 39.73 -35.09 -23.67
CA ASN A 28 38.41 -34.52 -24.00
C ASN A 28 37.36 -34.81 -22.94
N GLU A 29 37.36 -36.01 -22.35
CA GLU A 29 36.45 -36.40 -21.27
C GLU A 29 36.69 -35.52 -20.03
N ALA A 30 37.96 -35.32 -19.65
CA ALA A 30 38.35 -34.46 -18.54
C ALA A 30 37.94 -32.99 -18.77
N ARG A 31 38.21 -32.44 -19.96
CA ARG A 31 37.77 -31.07 -20.32
C ARG A 31 36.26 -30.91 -20.34
N ARG A 32 35.52 -31.96 -20.75
CA ARG A 32 34.06 -31.94 -20.74
C ARG A 32 33.53 -31.90 -19.31
N LEU A 33 34.09 -32.69 -18.41
CA LEU A 33 33.72 -32.72 -16.99
C LEU A 33 33.99 -31.37 -16.31
N GLU A 34 35.16 -30.77 -16.55
CA GLU A 34 35.51 -29.45 -16.03
C GLU A 34 34.52 -28.37 -16.49
N ARG A 35 34.20 -28.33 -17.80
CA ARG A 35 33.20 -27.39 -18.34
C ARG A 35 31.80 -27.61 -17.76
N MET A 36 31.38 -28.85 -17.53
CA MET A 36 30.09 -29.11 -16.90
C MET A 36 30.04 -28.59 -15.48
N GLN A 37 31.10 -28.77 -14.69
CA GLN A 37 31.19 -28.22 -13.33
C GLN A 37 31.18 -26.69 -13.33
N GLU A 38 31.89 -26.04 -14.27
CA GLU A 38 31.85 -24.59 -14.43
C GLU A 38 30.42 -24.09 -14.74
N LEU A 39 29.72 -24.75 -15.67
CA LEU A 39 28.34 -24.40 -16.02
C LEU A 39 27.39 -24.59 -14.83
N GLU A 40 27.52 -25.67 -14.07
CA GLU A 40 26.73 -25.90 -12.85
C GLU A 40 26.98 -24.83 -11.79
N ASN A 41 28.24 -24.40 -11.63
CA ASN A 41 28.59 -23.33 -10.70
C ASN A 41 27.99 -21.99 -11.13
N ILE A 42 28.10 -21.64 -12.42
CA ILE A 42 27.49 -20.42 -12.98
C ILE A 42 25.97 -20.46 -12.80
N GLU A 43 25.33 -21.60 -13.07
CA GLU A 43 23.87 -21.73 -12.89
C GLU A 43 23.48 -21.55 -11.42
N ARG A 44 24.21 -22.18 -10.49
CA ARG A 44 23.96 -22.05 -9.05
C ARG A 44 24.13 -20.60 -8.58
N GLU A 45 25.19 -19.92 -9.02
CA GLU A 45 25.43 -18.50 -8.71
C GLU A 45 24.32 -17.61 -9.28
N GLY A 46 23.92 -17.85 -10.53
CA GLY A 46 22.81 -17.12 -11.17
C GLY A 46 21.48 -17.32 -10.45
N GLN A 47 21.16 -18.55 -10.02
CA GLN A 47 19.96 -18.83 -9.23
C GLN A 47 19.97 -18.11 -7.87
N LEU A 48 21.12 -18.09 -7.19
CA LEU A 48 21.30 -17.36 -5.93
C LEU A 48 21.14 -15.85 -6.12
N GLU A 49 21.72 -15.29 -7.17
CA GLU A 49 21.59 -13.88 -7.50
C GLU A 49 20.14 -13.51 -7.83
N MET A 50 19.45 -14.32 -8.64
CA MET A 50 18.02 -14.13 -8.92
C MET A 50 17.15 -14.21 -7.68
N ALA A 51 17.45 -15.13 -6.75
CA ALA A 51 16.75 -15.23 -5.48
C ALA A 51 16.95 -13.97 -4.62
N ARG A 52 18.19 -13.47 -4.53
CA ARG A 52 18.50 -12.20 -3.83
C ARG A 52 17.78 -11.01 -4.46
N PHE A 53 17.77 -10.93 -5.79
CA PHE A 53 17.08 -9.88 -6.52
C PHE A 53 15.58 -9.90 -6.24
N ARG A 54 14.93 -11.08 -6.30
CA ARG A 54 13.51 -11.22 -5.94
C ARG A 54 13.22 -10.81 -4.50
N ALA A 55 14.06 -11.22 -3.55
CA ALA A 55 13.91 -10.83 -2.15
C ALA A 55 14.04 -9.30 -1.98
N HIS A 56 15.01 -8.67 -2.66
CA HIS A 56 15.18 -7.23 -2.64
C HIS A 56 13.97 -6.48 -3.22
N PHE A 57 13.44 -6.96 -4.35
CA PHE A 57 12.22 -6.40 -4.95
C PHE A 57 11.00 -6.54 -4.04
N GLN A 58 10.85 -7.69 -3.39
CA GLN A 58 9.78 -7.91 -2.42
C GLN A 58 9.87 -6.93 -1.26
N ASN A 59 11.05 -6.78 -0.66
CA ASN A 59 11.29 -5.85 0.45
C ASN A 59 11.00 -4.39 0.05
N LEU A 60 11.43 -3.96 -1.15
CA LEU A 60 11.12 -2.63 -1.67
C LEU A 60 9.62 -2.42 -1.83
N ASN A 61 8.92 -3.39 -2.41
CA ASN A 61 7.48 -3.32 -2.59
C ASN A 61 6.74 -3.22 -1.24
N ASP A 62 7.14 -4.03 -0.25
CA ASP A 62 6.56 -4.00 1.09
C ASP A 62 6.82 -2.64 1.78
N HIS A 63 8.01 -2.05 1.58
CA HIS A 63 8.33 -0.71 2.09
C HIS A 63 7.45 0.39 1.47
N PHE A 64 7.31 0.40 0.14
CA PHE A 64 6.44 1.35 -0.56
C PHE A 64 4.98 1.20 -0.15
N GLN A 65 4.50 -0.02 0.07
CA GLN A 65 3.15 -0.25 0.58
C GLN A 65 2.99 0.34 1.98
N ALA A 66 3.91 0.07 2.90
CA ALA A 66 3.86 0.60 4.26
C ALA A 66 3.85 2.14 4.31
N GLU A 67 4.63 2.82 3.48
CA GLU A 67 4.61 4.29 3.40
C GLU A 67 3.27 4.83 2.90
N ASN A 68 2.69 4.22 1.86
CA ASN A 68 1.38 4.63 1.36
C ASN A 68 0.27 4.39 2.40
N THR A 69 0.27 3.24 3.06
CA THR A 69 -0.64 2.94 4.17
C THR A 69 -0.53 4.01 5.26
N ARG A 70 0.70 4.42 5.66
CA ARG A 70 0.91 5.49 6.65
C ARG A 70 0.35 6.84 6.19
N ALA A 71 0.62 7.23 4.95
CA ALA A 71 0.13 8.49 4.41
C ALA A 71 -1.40 8.52 4.39
N HIS A 72 -2.04 7.45 3.93
CA HIS A 72 -3.49 7.32 3.90
C HIS A 72 -4.13 7.34 5.29
N LEU A 73 -3.53 6.66 6.27
CA LEU A 73 -4.00 6.69 7.65
C LEU A 73 -3.86 8.08 8.29
N ARG A 74 -2.80 8.81 7.95
CA ARG A 74 -2.62 10.20 8.41
C ARG A 74 -3.71 11.10 7.86
N SER A 75 -3.98 11.06 6.54
CA SER A 75 -5.05 11.85 5.93
C SER A 75 -6.43 11.51 6.53
N LEU A 76 -6.68 10.23 6.87
CA LEU A 76 -7.90 9.83 7.58
C LEU A 76 -7.99 10.47 8.99
N ILE A 77 -6.88 10.48 9.75
CA ILE A 77 -6.84 11.11 11.08
C ILE A 77 -7.11 12.61 10.98
N ASP A 78 -6.48 13.28 10.02
CA ASP A 78 -6.68 14.72 9.80
C ASP A 78 -8.17 15.02 9.50
N LEU A 79 -8.80 14.24 8.61
CA LEU A 79 -10.25 14.34 8.35
C LEU A 79 -11.12 14.15 9.60
N ILE A 80 -10.77 13.18 10.45
CA ILE A 80 -11.48 12.95 11.70
C ILE A 80 -11.39 14.16 12.62
N GLN A 81 -10.24 14.85 12.67
CA GLN A 81 -10.08 16.08 13.46
C GLN A 81 -10.98 17.22 12.95
N TYR A 82 -11.06 17.42 11.64
CA TYR A 82 -11.98 18.40 11.05
C TYR A 82 -13.44 18.08 11.39
N LEU A 83 -13.81 16.79 11.33
CA LEU A 83 -15.15 16.32 11.65
C LEU A 83 -15.47 16.47 13.14
N ASP A 84 -14.52 16.19 14.04
CA ASP A 84 -14.68 16.43 15.49
C ASP A 84 -14.87 17.93 15.78
N SER A 85 -14.14 18.81 15.10
CA SER A 85 -14.33 20.27 15.21
C SER A 85 -15.72 20.71 14.74
N GLY A 86 -16.17 20.26 13.57
CA GLY A 86 -17.52 20.58 13.07
C GLY A 86 -18.62 20.07 14.03
N LYS A 87 -18.47 18.85 14.54
CA LYS A 87 -19.40 18.26 15.51
C LYS A 87 -19.48 19.09 16.80
N GLU A 88 -18.34 19.55 17.33
CA GLU A 88 -18.28 20.37 18.54
C GLU A 88 -19.05 21.69 18.37
N HIS A 89 -18.85 22.40 17.25
CA HIS A 89 -19.59 23.64 16.99
C HIS A 89 -21.09 23.39 16.85
N LEU A 90 -21.49 22.28 16.22
CA LEU A 90 -22.89 21.90 16.09
C LEU A 90 -23.54 21.57 17.45
N GLN A 91 -22.79 20.93 18.35
CA GLN A 91 -23.21 20.71 19.73
C GLN A 91 -23.38 22.03 20.50
N THR A 92 -22.47 22.98 20.31
CA THR A 92 -22.56 24.30 20.94
C THR A 92 -23.79 25.09 20.44
N VAL A 93 -24.10 25.01 19.14
CA VAL A 93 -25.35 25.57 18.58
C VAL A 93 -26.59 24.97 19.26
N LEU A 94 -26.63 23.64 19.43
CA LEU A 94 -27.74 22.95 20.09
C LEU A 94 -27.95 23.47 21.52
N VAL A 95 -26.87 23.59 22.30
CA VAL A 95 -26.91 24.10 23.68
C VAL A 95 -27.47 25.53 23.73
N HIS A 96 -27.01 26.42 22.85
CA HIS A 96 -27.48 27.81 22.85
C HIS A 96 -28.91 27.96 22.35
N LEU A 97 -29.35 27.13 21.40
CA LEU A 97 -30.75 27.07 20.97
C LEU A 97 -31.67 26.65 22.12
N GLN A 98 -31.29 25.61 22.87
CA GLN A 98 -32.05 25.13 24.04
C GLN A 98 -32.14 26.20 25.13
N ASN A 99 -31.05 26.96 25.34
CA ASN A 99 -30.98 28.09 26.28
C ASN A 99 -31.61 29.39 25.75
N ARG A 100 -32.21 29.36 24.55
CA ARG A 100 -32.82 30.53 23.88
C ARG A 100 -31.86 31.71 23.66
N ASN A 101 -30.56 31.44 23.59
CA ASN A 101 -29.54 32.45 23.30
C ASN A 101 -29.27 32.48 21.79
N GLN A 102 -30.10 33.22 21.07
CA GLN A 102 -30.02 33.29 19.59
C GLN A 102 -28.70 33.87 19.09
N VAL A 103 -28.17 34.91 19.75
CA VAL A 103 -26.93 35.59 19.30
C VAL A 103 -25.75 34.63 19.29
N LEU A 104 -25.55 33.87 20.37
CA LEU A 104 -24.47 32.87 20.42
C LEU A 104 -24.73 31.69 19.49
N ALA A 105 -25.99 31.24 19.40
CA ALA A 105 -26.34 30.17 18.48
C ALA A 105 -26.03 30.55 17.02
N GLU A 106 -26.29 31.79 16.61
CA GLU A 106 -26.01 32.28 15.25
C GLU A 106 -24.50 32.37 14.99
N PHE A 107 -23.74 32.85 15.97
CA PHE A 107 -22.28 32.90 15.89
C PHE A 107 -21.68 31.50 15.67
N TYR A 108 -22.00 30.54 16.54
CA TYR A 108 -21.47 29.18 16.43
C TYR A 108 -21.98 28.43 15.19
N LEU A 109 -23.17 28.78 14.70
CA LEU A 109 -23.68 28.23 13.45
C LEU A 109 -22.86 28.72 12.25
N SER A 110 -22.37 29.97 12.28
CA SER A 110 -21.43 30.46 11.27
C SER A 110 -20.12 29.69 11.32
N GLU A 111 -19.53 29.53 12.50
CA GLU A 111 -18.28 28.78 12.67
C GLU A 111 -18.43 27.32 12.23
N PHE A 112 -19.55 26.67 12.58
CA PHE A 112 -19.89 25.33 12.09
C PHE A 112 -19.85 25.27 10.56
N LYS A 113 -20.51 26.21 9.87
CA LYS A 113 -20.53 26.24 8.40
C LYS A 113 -19.13 26.36 7.82
N ASP A 114 -18.28 27.19 8.41
CA ASP A 114 -16.89 27.34 7.96
C ASP A 114 -16.09 26.06 8.15
N LYS A 115 -16.25 25.38 9.30
CA LYS A 115 -15.63 24.06 9.55
C LYS A 115 -16.10 23.00 8.57
N MET A 116 -17.39 22.97 8.23
CA MET A 116 -17.92 22.02 7.25
C MET A 116 -17.35 22.25 5.85
N ARG A 117 -17.15 23.52 5.43
CA ARG A 117 -16.46 23.81 4.16
C ARG A 117 -15.01 23.36 4.16
N SER A 118 -14.29 23.56 5.27
CA SER A 118 -12.93 23.04 5.40
C SER A 118 -12.89 21.51 5.33
N LEU A 119 -13.85 20.84 5.98
CA LEU A 119 -13.97 19.38 5.92
C LEU A 119 -14.26 18.87 4.50
N GLU A 120 -15.17 19.52 3.77
CA GLU A 120 -15.45 19.20 2.36
C GLU A 120 -14.19 19.34 1.50
N PHE A 121 -13.43 20.42 1.67
CA PHE A 121 -12.19 20.65 0.95
C PHE A 121 -11.14 19.55 1.23
N GLU A 122 -10.94 19.19 2.49
CA GLU A 122 -10.00 18.13 2.85
C GLU A 122 -10.48 16.74 2.40
N LEU A 123 -11.80 16.52 2.37
CA LEU A 123 -12.37 15.28 1.86
C LEU A 123 -12.10 15.13 0.37
N ASP A 124 -12.35 16.18 -0.41
CA ASP A 124 -12.05 16.23 -1.84
C ASP A 124 -10.56 15.96 -2.10
N ARG A 125 -9.69 16.61 -1.32
CA ARG A 125 -8.24 16.41 -1.41
C ARG A 125 -7.87 14.96 -1.12
N PHE A 126 -8.43 14.36 -0.08
CA PHE A 126 -8.15 12.97 0.28
C PHE A 126 -8.68 11.99 -0.75
N GLN A 127 -9.88 12.22 -1.30
CA GLN A 127 -10.43 11.42 -2.38
C GLN A 127 -9.53 11.46 -3.62
N ARG A 128 -9.00 12.62 -4.00
CA ARG A 128 -8.02 12.71 -5.11
C ARG A 128 -6.75 11.91 -4.82
N GLN A 129 -6.20 12.02 -3.61
CA GLN A 129 -5.03 11.22 -3.21
C GLN A 129 -5.28 9.72 -3.30
N LEU A 130 -6.48 9.26 -2.94
CA LEU A 130 -6.86 7.86 -3.13
C LEU A 130 -6.96 7.54 -4.63
N LEU A 131 -7.72 8.31 -5.41
CA LEU A 131 -7.87 8.05 -6.85
C LEU A 131 -6.55 8.06 -7.62
N GLU A 132 -5.54 8.80 -7.16
CA GLU A 132 -4.20 8.86 -7.76
C GLU A 132 -3.22 7.80 -7.21
N SER A 133 -3.59 7.10 -6.13
CA SER A 133 -2.74 6.09 -5.49
C SER A 133 -2.57 4.86 -6.37
N ARG A 134 -1.33 4.39 -6.57
CA ARG A 134 -1.06 3.19 -7.37
C ARG A 134 -1.50 1.88 -6.69
N ASN A 135 -1.96 1.94 -5.43
CA ASN A 135 -2.28 0.78 -4.60
C ASN A 135 -3.79 0.48 -4.52
N HIS A 136 -4.53 0.62 -5.62
CA HIS A 136 -5.99 0.43 -5.64
C HIS A 136 -6.48 -0.94 -5.14
N ARG A 137 -5.61 -1.95 -5.18
CA ARG A 137 -5.92 -3.33 -4.74
C ARG A 137 -5.75 -3.53 -3.24
N GLU A 138 -5.12 -2.61 -2.52
CA GLU A 138 -4.90 -2.69 -1.07
C GLU A 138 -6.25 -2.62 -0.32
N ASP A 139 -6.41 -3.46 0.71
CA ASP A 139 -7.65 -3.51 1.49
C ASP A 139 -7.96 -2.21 2.21
N LEU A 140 -6.91 -1.56 2.78
CA LEU A 140 -7.03 -0.24 3.37
C LEU A 140 -7.54 0.76 2.33
N HIS A 141 -6.97 0.75 1.12
CA HIS A 141 -7.35 1.66 0.05
C HIS A 141 -8.84 1.55 -0.28
N ARG A 142 -9.34 0.32 -0.49
CA ARG A 142 -10.77 0.07 -0.78
C ARG A 142 -11.67 0.49 0.37
N THR A 143 -11.23 0.22 1.61
CA THR A 143 -11.96 0.62 2.83
C THR A 143 -12.05 2.14 2.95
N LEU A 144 -10.97 2.86 2.67
CA LEU A 144 -10.93 4.32 2.69
C LEU A 144 -11.78 4.93 1.57
N MET A 145 -11.75 4.36 0.36
CA MET A 145 -12.63 4.79 -0.73
C MET A 145 -14.12 4.61 -0.39
N SER A 146 -14.49 3.52 0.29
CA SER A 146 -15.86 3.36 0.79
C SER A 146 -16.19 4.36 1.89
N TYR A 147 -15.26 4.59 2.82
CA TYR A 147 -15.44 5.56 3.89
C TYR A 147 -15.65 6.98 3.35
N THR A 148 -14.83 7.42 2.40
CA THR A 148 -14.94 8.77 1.82
C THR A 148 -16.25 8.93 1.04
N LYS A 149 -16.73 7.90 0.35
CA LYS A 149 -18.05 7.92 -0.30
C LYS A 149 -19.19 8.09 0.70
N ASP A 150 -19.15 7.35 1.80
CA ASP A 150 -20.19 7.44 2.82
C ASP A 150 -20.14 8.79 3.56
N LEU A 151 -18.93 9.31 3.80
CA LEU A 151 -18.76 10.64 4.35
C LEU A 151 -19.31 11.71 3.39
N THR A 152 -19.04 11.64 2.08
CA THR A 152 -19.65 12.54 1.09
C THR A 152 -21.18 12.51 1.17
N SER A 153 -21.79 11.30 1.19
CA SER A 153 -23.25 11.18 1.33
C SER A 153 -23.76 11.82 2.61
N VAL A 154 -23.09 11.61 3.74
CA VAL A 154 -23.44 12.26 5.02
C VAL A 154 -23.34 13.77 4.90
N LEU A 155 -22.29 14.30 4.29
CA LEU A 155 -22.10 15.75 4.13
C LEU A 155 -23.15 16.38 3.19
N GLU A 156 -23.59 15.64 2.17
CA GLU A 156 -24.66 16.06 1.26
C GLU A 156 -26.04 16.05 1.94
N ASP A 157 -26.28 15.08 2.81
CA ASP A 157 -27.53 14.90 3.57
C ASP A 157 -27.63 15.81 4.79
N LEU A 158 -26.48 16.18 5.37
CA LEU A 158 -26.47 17.27 6.35
C LEU A 158 -27.07 18.50 5.65
N PRO A 159 -27.95 19.25 6.33
CA PRO A 159 -28.59 20.40 5.73
C PRO A 159 -27.49 21.29 5.17
N LYS A 160 -27.37 21.30 3.83
CA LYS A 160 -26.37 22.09 3.11
C LYS A 160 -26.41 23.47 3.74
N SER A 161 -25.28 24.11 3.97
CA SER A 161 -25.15 25.42 4.65
C SER A 161 -26.26 26.46 4.37
N GLN A 162 -26.96 26.33 3.24
CA GLN A 162 -28.19 26.99 2.81
C GLN A 162 -29.48 26.68 3.62
N ASN A 163 -29.68 25.49 4.21
CA ASN A 163 -30.89 25.12 4.96
C ASN A 163 -30.84 25.60 6.42
N TYR A 164 -29.66 25.91 6.94
CA TYR A 164 -29.47 26.65 8.19
C TYR A 164 -29.35 28.15 7.93
N PHE A 165 -30.10 28.70 6.97
CA PHE A 165 -30.12 30.15 6.71
C PHE A 165 -30.72 30.94 7.87
N ASP A 166 -31.70 30.34 8.55
CA ASP A 166 -32.43 30.96 9.65
C ASP A 166 -32.40 30.04 10.86
N ILE A 167 -31.70 30.48 11.91
CA ILE A 167 -31.55 29.72 13.14
C ILE A 167 -32.90 29.41 13.81
N ARG A 168 -33.91 30.25 13.59
CA ARG A 168 -35.25 30.11 14.19
C ARG A 168 -36.01 28.91 13.64
N ARG A 169 -35.61 28.43 12.46
CA ARG A 169 -36.21 27.25 11.80
C ARG A 169 -35.48 25.96 12.13
N ILE A 170 -34.35 26.05 12.84
CA ILE A 170 -33.54 24.89 13.19
C ILE A 170 -34.19 24.19 14.39
N SER A 171 -34.67 22.97 14.15
CA SER A 171 -35.17 22.11 15.21
C SER A 171 -34.01 21.51 16.02
N PRO A 172 -34.01 21.62 17.36
CA PRO A 172 -33.02 20.95 18.22
C PRO A 172 -32.93 19.44 17.95
N ARG A 173 -34.06 18.78 17.70
CA ARG A 173 -34.11 17.34 17.38
C ARG A 173 -33.41 17.00 16.07
N ALA A 174 -33.47 17.89 15.09
CA ALA A 174 -32.75 17.73 13.83
C ALA A 174 -31.23 17.82 14.07
N LEU A 175 -30.79 18.79 14.89
CA LEU A 175 -29.37 18.91 15.27
C LEU A 175 -28.86 17.67 16.01
N GLU A 176 -29.62 17.14 16.96
CA GLU A 176 -29.27 15.89 17.67
C GLU A 176 -29.09 14.71 16.70
N THR A 177 -29.97 14.61 15.70
CA THR A 177 -29.87 13.58 14.66
C THR A 177 -28.58 13.75 13.85
N HIS A 178 -28.27 14.97 13.41
CA HIS A 178 -27.05 15.26 12.66
C HIS A 178 -25.78 15.02 13.48
N ILE A 179 -25.76 15.40 14.75
CA ILE A 179 -24.65 15.11 15.68
C ILE A 179 -24.44 13.60 15.80
N THR A 180 -25.53 12.83 15.88
CA THR A 180 -25.47 11.36 15.93
C THR A 180 -24.87 10.77 14.66
N ILE A 181 -25.30 11.23 13.49
CA ILE A 181 -24.76 10.80 12.19
C ILE A 181 -23.26 11.12 12.10
N LEU A 182 -22.86 12.35 12.44
CA LEU A 182 -21.46 12.76 12.49
C LEU A 182 -20.64 11.90 13.46
N ASN A 183 -21.19 11.57 14.63
CA ASN A 183 -20.50 10.73 15.58
C ASN A 183 -20.32 9.28 15.08
N ASN A 184 -21.31 8.74 14.37
CA ASN A 184 -21.24 7.40 13.79
C ASN A 184 -20.18 7.31 12.69
N ILE A 185 -20.13 8.30 11.78
CA ILE A 185 -19.09 8.32 10.73
C ILE A 185 -17.70 8.50 11.35
N ARG A 186 -17.56 9.37 12.37
CA ARG A 186 -16.33 9.53 13.16
C ARG A 186 -15.84 8.22 13.74
N GLN A 187 -16.71 7.49 14.44
CA GLN A 187 -16.38 6.22 15.08
C GLN A 187 -15.96 5.17 14.06
N ARG A 188 -16.56 5.16 12.86
CA ARG A 188 -16.11 4.29 11.78
C ARG A 188 -14.71 4.67 11.29
N GLY A 189 -14.42 5.96 11.08
CA GLY A 189 -13.08 6.42 10.71
C GLY A 189 -12.04 5.98 11.75
N MET A 190 -12.32 6.13 13.04
CA MET A 190 -11.41 5.68 14.09
C MET A 190 -11.20 4.16 14.12
N ARG A 191 -12.25 3.37 13.84
CA ARG A 191 -12.11 1.91 13.74
C ARG A 191 -11.17 1.51 12.62
N ILE A 192 -11.32 2.12 11.44
CA ILE A 192 -10.41 1.91 10.30
C ILE A 192 -8.98 2.27 10.71
N SER A 193 -8.79 3.43 11.35
CA SER A 193 -7.46 3.85 11.83
C SER A 193 -6.85 2.80 12.76
N HIS A 194 -7.58 2.35 13.78
CA HIS A 194 -7.08 1.35 14.73
C HIS A 194 -6.77 -0.01 14.10
N GLU A 195 -7.66 -0.51 13.25
CA GLU A 195 -7.52 -1.80 12.57
C GLU A 195 -6.22 -1.87 11.76
N TYR A 196 -5.95 -0.83 10.96
CA TYR A 196 -4.82 -0.82 10.04
C TYR A 196 -3.53 -0.22 10.66
N SER A 197 -3.63 0.50 11.78
CA SER A 197 -2.46 0.90 12.58
C SER A 197 -1.81 -0.29 13.29
N GLY A 198 -2.62 -1.26 13.75
CA GLY A 198 -2.13 -2.49 14.38
C GLY A 198 -1.33 -3.38 13.42
N SER A 199 -1.78 -3.47 12.16
CA SER A 199 -1.11 -4.21 11.09
C SER A 199 0.32 -3.71 10.80
N GLN A 200 0.60 -2.42 11.04
CA GLN A 200 1.95 -1.87 10.85
C GLN A 200 2.96 -2.28 11.92
N ARG A 201 2.52 -2.54 13.17
CA ARG A 201 3.44 -3.04 14.22
C ARG A 201 3.95 -4.45 13.91
N ASN A 202 3.14 -5.26 13.23
CA ASN A 202 3.53 -6.63 12.86
C ASN A 202 4.47 -6.67 11.65
N LEU A 203 4.37 -5.72 10.71
CA LEU A 203 5.30 -5.62 9.58
C LEU A 203 6.71 -5.15 9.99
N GLN A 204 6.84 -4.38 11.09
CA GLN A 204 8.15 -3.95 11.60
C GLN A 204 8.95 -5.08 12.28
N LEU A 205 8.32 -6.17 12.70
CA LEU A 205 8.99 -7.29 13.38
C LEU A 205 9.65 -8.29 12.42
N HIS A 206 9.45 -8.14 11.10
CA HIS A 206 9.94 -9.06 10.08
C HIS A 206 10.99 -8.48 9.12
N LEU A 207 11.47 -7.25 9.36
CA LEU A 207 12.62 -6.72 8.65
C LEU A 207 13.90 -7.14 9.40
N PRO A 208 14.76 -7.99 8.81
CA PRO A 208 16.06 -8.28 9.40
C PRO A 208 16.92 -6.99 9.40
N ASN A 209 17.59 -6.73 10.53
CA ASN A 209 18.58 -5.66 10.68
C ASN A 209 19.74 -5.80 9.69
#